data_AF-A0A061PHM2-F1
#
_entry.id   AF-A0A061PHM2-F1
#
_cell.length_a   1.000
_cell.length_b   1.000
_cell.length_c   1.000
_cell.angle_alpha   90.00
_cell.angle_beta   90.00
_cell.angle_gamma   90.00
#
_symmetry.space_group_name_H-M   'P 1'
#
loop_
_entity.id
_entity.type
_entity.pdbx_description
1 polymer ?
#
loop_
_entity_poly.entity_id
_entity_poly.type
_entity_poly.pdbx_seq_one_letter_code
_entity_poly.pdbx_strand_id
1 'polypeptide(L)'
;MNLGHFQQYVRDFCKEKGFEDVTDEQRYLYLMSEVGEVSDALLKLQFAGEDKKTDIRENLGHELFDVIWNAVEIANRHDIDLTKSFEEKMKINHGREW
;
A
#
# COMPACT_ATOMS: atom_id res chain seq x y z
N MET A 1 -12.16 2.62 -10.15
CA MET A 1 -11.79 1.27 -9.66
C MET A 1 -12.26 1.15 -8.21
N ASN A 2 -12.85 0.02 -7.79
CA ASN A 2 -13.20 -0.23 -6.38
C ASN A 2 -12.16 -1.18 -5.75
N LEU A 3 -12.22 -1.43 -4.44
CA LEU A 3 -11.22 -2.23 -3.72
C LEU A 3 -11.10 -3.66 -4.25
N GLY A 4 -12.23 -4.31 -4.57
CA GLY A 4 -12.24 -5.64 -5.19
C GLY A 4 -11.61 -5.66 -6.58
N HIS A 5 -11.92 -4.68 -7.44
CA HIS A 5 -11.29 -4.54 -8.75
C HIS A 5 -9.78 -4.27 -8.63
N PHE A 6 -9.37 -3.49 -7.62
CA PHE A 6 -7.96 -3.24 -7.37
C PHE A 6 -7.23 -4.49 -6.86
N GLN A 7 -7.81 -5.25 -5.93
CA GLN A 7 -7.29 -6.56 -5.52
C GLN A 7 -7.10 -7.49 -6.72
N GLN A 8 -8.09 -7.56 -7.61
CA GLN A 8 -8.00 -8.37 -8.82
C GLN A 8 -6.90 -7.89 -9.75
N TYR A 9 -6.79 -6.58 -9.97
CA TYR A 9 -5.74 -5.98 -10.78
C TYR A 9 -4.34 -6.34 -10.26
N VAL A 10 -4.10 -6.21 -8.95
CA VAL A 10 -2.82 -6.56 -8.33
C VAL A 10 -2.51 -8.05 -8.53
N ARG A 11 -3.51 -8.92 -8.33
CA ARG A 11 -3.37 -10.37 -8.53
C ARG A 11 -2.95 -10.69 -9.97
N ASP A 12 -3.61 -10.09 -10.96
CA ASP A 12 -3.33 -10.32 -12.37
C ASP A 12 -1.95 -9.78 -12.77
N PHE A 13 -1.58 -8.61 -12.25
CA PHE A 13 -0.26 -8.03 -12.45
C PHE A 13 0.85 -8.90 -11.85
N CYS A 14 0.66 -9.41 -10.63
CA CYS A 14 1.64 -10.26 -9.98
C CYS A 14 1.87 -11.57 -10.75
N LYS A 15 0.81 -12.15 -11.30
CA LYS A 15 0.90 -13.29 -12.24
C LYS A 15 1.66 -12.94 -13.51
N GLU A 16 1.30 -11.83 -14.16
CA GLU A 16 1.94 -11.38 -15.39
C GLU A 16 3.44 -11.14 -15.22
N LYS A 17 3.85 -10.59 -14.06
CA LYS A 17 5.25 -10.27 -13.77
C LYS A 17 6.04 -11.39 -13.09
N GLY A 18 5.42 -12.55 -12.82
CA GLY A 18 6.10 -13.69 -12.20
C GLY A 18 6.45 -13.48 -10.73
N PHE A 19 5.65 -12.71 -9.99
CA PHE A 19 5.83 -12.50 -8.55
C PHE A 19 5.21 -13.62 -7.68
N GLU A 20 4.70 -14.69 -8.29
CA GLU A 20 4.07 -15.81 -7.59
C GLU A 20 5.06 -16.57 -6.69
N ASP A 21 6.35 -16.60 -7.05
CA ASP A 21 7.41 -17.32 -6.32
C ASP A 21 8.04 -16.50 -5.18
N VAL A 22 7.62 -15.25 -4.99
CA VAL A 22 8.08 -14.42 -3.86
C VAL A 22 7.66 -15.10 -2.56
N THR A 23 8.53 -15.18 -1.54
CA THR A 23 8.15 -15.72 -0.23
C THR A 23 7.42 -14.67 0.61
N ASP A 24 6.74 -15.08 1.69
CA ASP A 24 6.07 -14.12 2.57
C ASP A 24 7.09 -13.21 3.28
N GLU A 25 8.29 -13.72 3.59
CA GLU A 25 9.38 -12.91 4.14
C GLU A 25 9.86 -11.86 3.13
N GLN A 26 10.04 -12.24 1.86
CA GLN A 26 10.42 -11.29 0.81
C GLN A 26 9.33 -10.24 0.60
N ARG A 27 8.06 -10.67 0.59
CA ARG A 27 6.92 -9.76 0.47
C ARG A 27 6.84 -8.77 1.64
N TYR A 28 7.07 -9.25 2.86
CA TYR A 28 7.16 -8.41 4.06
C TYR A 28 8.31 -7.41 3.95
N LEU A 29 9.48 -7.84 3.46
CA LEU A 29 10.61 -6.93 3.25
C LEU A 29 10.29 -5.84 2.23
N TYR A 30 9.61 -6.17 1.12
CA TYR A 30 9.14 -5.15 0.16
C TYR A 30 8.20 -4.14 0.82
N LEU A 31 7.18 -4.60 1.56
CA LEU A 31 6.31 -3.70 2.31
C LEU A 31 7.09 -2.74 3.23
N MET A 32 8.07 -3.28 3.97
CA MET A 32 8.88 -2.47 4.87
C MET A 32 9.80 -1.49 4.13
N SER A 33 10.28 -1.85 2.94
CA SER A 33 11.02 -0.94 2.06
C SER A 33 10.15 0.26 1.66
N GLU A 34 8.92 0.04 1.18
CA GLU A 34 8.04 1.13 0.77
C GLU A 34 7.67 2.07 1.94
N VAL A 35 7.48 1.51 3.14
CA VAL A 35 7.28 2.32 4.36
C VAL A 35 8.53 3.18 4.67
N GLY A 36 9.72 2.65 4.38
CA GLY A 36 10.98 3.40 4.45
C GLY A 36 11.03 4.56 3.45
N GLU A 37 10.58 4.35 2.22
CA GLU A 37 10.54 5.38 1.18
C GLU A 37 9.52 6.48 1.52
N VAL A 38 8.36 6.12 2.06
CA VAL A 38 7.41 7.09 2.66
C VAL A 38 8.08 7.92 3.75
N SER A 39 8.84 7.28 4.63
CA SER A 39 9.53 7.97 5.73
C SER A 39 10.59 8.96 5.21
N ASP A 40 11.36 8.57 4.20
CA ASP A 40 12.35 9.43 3.55
C ASP A 40 11.70 10.61 2.81
N ALA A 41 10.61 10.37 2.08
CA ALA A 41 9.85 11.42 1.40
C ALA A 41 9.27 12.45 2.38
N LEU A 42 8.72 11.99 3.52
CA LEU A 42 8.24 12.88 4.58
C LEU A 42 9.36 13.71 5.21
N LEU A 43 10.52 13.09 5.46
CA LEU A 43 11.69 13.79 5.99
C LEU A 43 12.19 14.86 5.02
N LYS A 44 12.28 14.53 3.73
CA LYS A 44 12.62 15.48 2.66
C LYS A 44 11.61 16.63 2.61
N LEU A 45 10.32 16.34 2.69
CA LEU A 45 9.26 17.34 2.64
C LEU A 45 9.36 18.35 3.80
N GLN A 46 9.72 17.88 5.00
CA GLN A 46 9.89 18.72 6.19
C GLN A 46 10.97 19.79 6.01
N PHE A 47 12.07 19.46 5.32
CA PHE A 47 13.23 20.35 5.18
C PHE A 47 13.36 21.00 3.79
N ALA A 48 12.45 20.71 2.87
CA ALA A 48 12.47 21.25 1.51
C ALA A 48 12.08 22.74 1.45
N GLY A 49 12.77 23.47 0.56
CA GLY A 49 12.31 24.78 0.08
C GLY A 49 11.00 24.66 -0.71
N GLU A 50 10.21 25.73 -0.75
CA GLU A 50 8.89 25.74 -1.41
C GLU A 50 8.96 25.32 -2.88
N ASP A 51 10.06 25.63 -3.57
CA ASP A 51 10.32 25.27 -4.96
C ASP A 51 10.35 23.75 -5.21
N LYS A 52 10.64 22.95 -4.18
CA LYS A 52 10.77 21.48 -4.28
C LYS A 52 9.59 20.72 -3.68
N LYS A 53 8.70 21.38 -2.94
CA LYS A 53 7.62 20.70 -2.20
C LYS A 53 6.59 20.03 -3.10
N THR A 54 6.36 20.55 -4.31
CA THR A 54 5.43 19.95 -5.27
C THR A 54 5.92 18.57 -5.70
N ASP A 55 7.14 18.49 -6.24
CA ASP A 55 7.74 17.23 -6.70
C ASP A 55 7.84 16.19 -5.56
N ILE A 56 8.20 16.64 -4.35
CA ILE A 56 8.27 15.74 -3.19
C ILE A 56 6.89 15.20 -2.79
N ARG A 57 5.82 16.00 -2.88
CA ARG A 57 4.46 15.53 -2.62
C ARG A 57 3.98 14.55 -3.68
N GLU A 58 4.34 14.76 -4.93
CA GLU A 58 4.07 13.80 -6.01
C GLU A 58 4.77 12.46 -5.73
N ASN A 59 6.06 12.50 -5.40
CA ASN A 59 6.81 11.29 -5.00
C ASN A 59 6.19 10.60 -3.78
N LEU A 60 5.85 11.36 -2.73
CA LEU A 60 5.19 10.81 -1.54
C LEU A 60 3.86 10.11 -1.90
N GLY A 61 3.12 10.63 -2.88
CA GLY A 61 1.91 9.99 -3.39
C GLY A 61 2.18 8.62 -4.01
N HIS A 62 3.30 8.47 -4.73
CA HIS A 62 3.75 7.19 -5.28
C HIS A 62 4.14 6.22 -4.16
N GLU A 63 5.00 6.63 -3.21
CA GLU A 63 5.44 5.75 -2.12
C GLU A 63 4.28 5.27 -1.23
N LEU A 64 3.31 6.15 -0.95
CA LEU A 64 2.10 5.77 -0.23
C LEU A 64 1.29 4.72 -0.99
N PHE A 65 1.25 4.83 -2.32
CA PHE A 65 0.57 3.85 -3.15
C PHE A 65 1.31 2.52 -3.19
N ASP A 66 2.65 2.51 -3.16
CA ASP A 66 3.45 1.28 -3.11
C ASP A 66 3.28 0.52 -1.78
N VAL A 67 3.08 1.24 -0.66
CA VAL A 67 2.63 0.64 0.61
C VAL A 67 1.26 -0.02 0.46
N ILE A 68 0.30 0.69 -0.15
CA ILE A 68 -1.05 0.16 -0.38
C ILE A 68 -0.98 -1.09 -1.27
N TRP A 69 -0.19 -1.05 -2.33
CA TRP A 69 0.01 -2.17 -3.26
C TRP A 69 0.52 -3.41 -2.52
N ASN A 70 1.58 -3.26 -1.72
CA ASN A 70 2.14 -4.39 -0.98
C ASN A 70 1.16 -4.96 0.04
N ALA A 71 0.37 -4.12 0.73
CA ALA A 71 -0.69 -4.60 1.62
C ALA A 71 -1.78 -5.38 0.88
N VAL A 72 -2.17 -4.93 -0.32
CA VAL A 72 -3.12 -5.62 -1.18
C VAL A 72 -2.58 -6.97 -1.66
N GLU A 73 -1.31 -7.02 -2.04
CA GLU A 73 -0.69 -8.27 -2.48
C GLU A 73 -0.57 -9.29 -1.34
N ILE A 74 -0.25 -8.85 -0.11
CA ILE A 74 -0.30 -9.71 1.08
C ILE A 74 -1.70 -10.30 1.26
N ALA A 75 -2.75 -9.47 1.14
CA ALA A 75 -4.12 -9.97 1.22
C ALA A 75 -4.43 -11.00 0.13
N ASN A 76 -3.98 -10.77 -1.10
CA ASN A 76 -4.18 -11.71 -2.21
C ASN A 76 -3.51 -13.07 -1.98
N ARG A 77 -2.29 -13.09 -1.44
CA ARG A 77 -1.51 -14.31 -1.15
C ARG A 77 -2.12 -15.17 -0.05
N HIS A 78 -2.88 -14.56 0.86
CA HIS A 78 -3.55 -15.24 1.96
C HIS A 78 -5.06 -15.40 1.76
N ASP A 79 -5.55 -15.20 0.53
CA ASP A 79 -6.97 -15.30 0.17
C ASP A 79 -7.90 -14.45 1.06
N ILE A 80 -7.43 -13.26 1.44
CA ILE A 80 -8.18 -12.29 2.25
C ILE A 80 -9.00 -11.38 1.33
N ASP A 81 -10.32 -11.35 1.53
CA ASP A 81 -11.21 -10.38 0.91
C ASP A 81 -11.12 -9.03 1.65
N LEU A 82 -10.48 -8.04 1.02
CA LEU A 82 -10.33 -6.72 1.62
C LEU A 82 -11.61 -5.90 1.57
N THR A 83 -12.52 -6.16 0.64
CA THR A 83 -13.84 -5.51 0.61
C THR A 83 -14.65 -5.93 1.83
N LYS A 84 -14.71 -7.23 2.10
CA LYS A 84 -15.33 -7.77 3.33
C LYS A 84 -14.62 -7.26 4.59
N SER A 85 -13.29 -7.29 4.62
CA SER A 85 -12.50 -6.81 5.76
C SER A 85 -12.77 -5.33 6.07
N PHE A 86 -12.89 -4.50 5.02
CA PHE A 86 -13.26 -3.10 5.14
C PHE A 86 -14.66 -2.93 5.76
N GLU A 87 -15.67 -3.63 5.22
CA GLU A 87 -17.05 -3.56 5.73
C GLU A 87 -17.14 -3.96 7.21
N GLU A 88 -16.51 -5.07 7.59
CA GLU A 88 -16.46 -5.55 8.98
C GLU A 88 -15.76 -4.55 9.89
N LYS A 89 -14.61 -4.01 9.46
CA LYS A 89 -13.84 -3.06 10.26
C LYS A 89 -14.58 -1.74 10.44
N MET A 90 -15.27 -1.26 9.41
CA MET A 90 -16.06 -0.03 9.50
C MET A 90 -17.20 -0.18 10.49
N LYS A 91 -17.92 -1.32 10.53
CA LYS A 91 -18.95 -1.58 11.55
C LYS A 91 -18.40 -1.47 12.97
N ILE A 92 -17.21 -2.01 13.21
CA ILE A 92 -16.52 -1.90 14.51
C ILE A 92 -16.17 -0.43 14.81
N ASN A 93 -15.66 0.30 13.84
CA ASN A 93 -15.21 1.69 14.03
C ASN A 93 -16.37 2.65 14.34
N HIS A 94 -17.58 2.41 13.84
CA HIS A 94 -18.76 3.24 14.15
C HIS A 94 -19.12 3.24 15.65
N GLY A 95 -18.71 2.22 16.39
CA GLY A 95 -18.93 2.12 17.84
C GLY A 95 -17.77 2.61 18.70
N ARG A 96 -16.74 3.25 18.12
CA ARG A 96 -15.55 3.71 18.87
C ARG A 96 -15.62 5.19 19.18
N GLU A 97 -15.21 5.55 20.39
CA GLU A 97 -14.74 6.90 20.73
C GLU A 97 -13.21 6.89 20.73
N TRP A 98 -12.60 7.96 20.22
CA TRP A 98 -11.15 8.11 20.04
C TRP A 98 -10.60 9.23 20.90
#